data_AF-A0A3A5HI91-F1
#
_entry.id   AF-A0A3A5HI91-F1
#
_cell.length_a   1.000
_cell.length_b   1.000
_cell.length_c   1.000
_cell.angle_alpha   90.00
_cell.angle_beta   90.00
_cell.angle_gamma   90.00
#
_symmetry.space_group_name_H-M   'P 1'
#
loop_
_entity.id
_entity.type
_entity.pdbx_description
1 polymer ?
#
loop_
_entity_poly.entity_id
_entity_poly.type
_entity_poly.pdbx_seq_one_letter_code
_entity_poly.pdbx_strand_id
1 'polypeptide(L)'
;MIACPECTEDEDLYGVPLEDGRRQISCESCGHTWARGEATRSRPSPAGTLRHAPAADSCGPKWSDPPFGAIDALPLGSTETSAAAVAFRPDEHQPAWVRGDPVETNRVFSYIVVHDSGFSPNPFHGLLTLACCKPLIRRTAGVGDILVGLSSRSERVVYAVQVAKVIGFEEYWEDPRYLPRRPVRWSPRIIERAGDNIYEPVGRDFHQLPSFHSRPDGSEDAERKRVDLGGERVLVGERFTYWGKRGPDLPEELEFLAVGRGHRSHFTPDQISTAANWFSNLPGGVLGAPAQWKVGDPSWRQE
;
A
#
# COMPACT_ATOMS: atom_id res chain seq x y z
N MET A 1 19.13 4.04 -14.34
CA MET A 1 19.90 3.11 -13.49
C MET A 1 21.23 3.78 -13.14
N ILE A 2 21.63 3.81 -11.87
CA ILE A 2 22.99 4.16 -11.47
C ILE A 2 23.60 2.81 -11.08
N ALA A 3 24.58 2.32 -11.82
CA ALA A 3 25.35 1.14 -11.43
C ALA A 3 26.63 1.63 -10.75
N CYS A 4 27.15 0.84 -9.81
CA CYS A 4 28.50 1.10 -9.30
C CYS A 4 29.49 1.03 -10.48
N PRO A 5 30.31 2.07 -10.72
CA PRO A 5 31.30 2.03 -11.79
C PRO A 5 32.41 0.98 -11.54
N GLU A 6 32.50 0.47 -10.32
CA GLU A 6 33.53 -0.49 -9.92
C GLU A 6 33.03 -1.95 -9.87
N CYS A 7 31.85 -2.23 -9.30
CA CYS A 7 31.33 -3.60 -9.20
C CYS A 7 30.09 -3.89 -10.06
N THR A 8 29.57 -2.91 -10.79
CA THR A 8 28.37 -3.02 -11.66
C THR A 8 27.06 -3.45 -10.99
N GLU A 9 27.05 -3.64 -9.67
CA GLU A 9 25.84 -3.90 -8.89
C GLU A 9 25.02 -2.62 -8.71
N ASP A 10 23.70 -2.75 -8.72
CA ASP A 10 22.72 -1.66 -8.69
C ASP A 10 21.77 -1.70 -7.47
N GLU A 11 21.84 -2.74 -6.64
CA GLU A 11 20.96 -2.95 -5.49
C GLU A 11 21.46 -2.32 -4.17
N ASP A 12 22.75 -2.00 -4.04
CA ASP A 12 23.38 -1.56 -2.77
C ASP A 12 24.05 -0.16 -2.84
N LEU A 13 23.36 0.82 -3.44
CA LEU A 13 23.86 2.21 -3.54
C LEU A 13 23.10 3.17 -2.62
N TYR A 14 23.81 3.91 -1.76
CA TYR A 14 23.25 4.99 -0.94
C TYR A 14 23.76 6.36 -1.39
N GLY A 15 22.93 7.40 -1.24
CA GLY A 15 23.24 8.74 -1.75
C GLY A 15 23.05 9.86 -0.73
N VAL A 16 24.10 10.60 -0.42
CA VAL A 16 24.10 11.77 0.46
C VAL A 16 24.12 13.05 -0.38
N PRO A 17 23.24 14.04 -0.12
CA PRO A 17 23.30 15.33 -0.81
C PRO A 17 24.55 16.13 -0.39
N LEU A 18 25.23 16.74 -1.36
CA LEU A 18 26.31 17.69 -1.15
C LEU A 18 25.76 19.12 -1.19
N GLU A 19 26.46 20.05 -0.52
CA GLU A 19 26.06 21.47 -0.45
C GLU A 19 26.01 22.16 -1.82
N ASP A 20 26.80 21.67 -2.77
CA ASP A 20 26.86 22.18 -4.15
C ASP A 20 25.74 21.65 -5.07
N GLY A 21 24.77 20.93 -4.50
CA GLY A 21 23.62 20.37 -5.23
C GLY A 21 23.91 19.04 -5.93
N ARG A 22 25.14 18.53 -5.87
CA ARG A 22 25.47 17.17 -6.32
C ARG A 22 25.05 16.15 -5.25
N ARG A 23 25.07 14.87 -5.61
CA ARG A 23 24.89 13.76 -4.67
C ARG A 23 26.14 12.90 -4.65
N GLN A 24 26.69 12.67 -3.47
CA GLN A 24 27.71 11.66 -3.26
C GLN A 24 27.01 10.31 -3.16
N ILE A 25 27.34 9.40 -4.05
CA ILE A 25 26.84 8.03 -4.09
C ILE A 25 27.93 7.11 -3.57
N SER A 26 27.56 6.17 -2.73
CA SER A 26 28.45 5.16 -2.17
C SER A 26 27.85 3.79 -2.35
N CYS A 27 28.69 2.80 -2.65
CA CYS A 27 28.33 1.40 -2.82
C CYS A 27 28.69 0.62 -1.55
N GLU A 28 27.73 -0.06 -0.92
CA GLU A 28 28.01 -0.87 0.27
C GLU A 28 28.74 -2.18 -0.07
N SER A 29 28.49 -2.73 -1.28
CA SER A 29 29.09 -3.99 -1.75
C SER A 29 30.62 -3.89 -1.90
N CYS A 30 31.14 -2.78 -2.45
CA CYS A 30 32.58 -2.60 -2.66
C CYS A 30 33.21 -1.40 -1.92
N GLY A 31 32.42 -0.56 -1.25
CA GLY A 31 32.88 0.65 -0.57
C GLY A 31 33.17 1.85 -1.49
N HIS A 32 33.02 1.70 -2.82
CA HIS A 32 33.32 2.75 -3.78
C HIS A 32 32.39 3.97 -3.62
N THR A 33 32.94 5.18 -3.73
CA THR A 33 32.18 6.43 -3.57
C THR A 33 32.48 7.44 -4.69
N TRP A 34 31.44 8.02 -5.31
CA TRP A 34 31.56 8.99 -6.40
C TRP A 34 30.47 10.07 -6.37
N ALA A 35 30.74 11.26 -6.93
CA ALA A 35 29.77 12.35 -7.00
C ALA A 35 28.97 12.35 -8.32
N ARG A 36 27.65 12.61 -8.25
CA ARG A 36 26.74 12.69 -9.39
C ARG A 36 25.98 14.03 -9.42
N GLY A 37 26.03 14.71 -10.57
CA GLY A 37 25.24 15.92 -10.88
C GLY A 37 26.09 17.05 -11.47
N GLU A 38 25.56 17.75 -12.47
CA GLU A 38 26.11 19.03 -12.96
C GLU A 38 25.62 20.20 -12.10
N ALA A 39 26.53 21.12 -11.79
CA ALA A 39 26.22 22.40 -11.17
C ALA A 39 25.56 23.32 -12.20
N THR A 40 24.22 23.44 -12.18
CA THR A 40 23.53 24.53 -12.89
C THR A 40 22.35 25.07 -12.09
N ARG A 41 22.63 25.98 -11.14
CA ARG A 41 21.71 27.04 -10.74
C ARG A 41 22.47 28.32 -10.39
N SER A 42 22.88 29.08 -11.41
CA SER A 42 23.09 30.51 -11.25
C SER A 42 21.75 31.24 -11.40
N ARG A 43 21.04 31.42 -10.28
CA ARG A 43 20.19 32.59 -10.00
C ARG A 43 19.62 32.47 -8.58
N PRO A 44 19.81 33.49 -7.72
CA PRO A 44 19.29 33.45 -6.36
C PRO A 44 17.76 33.63 -6.39
N SER A 45 17.04 32.72 -5.76
CA SER A 45 15.63 32.93 -5.39
C SER A 45 15.57 33.59 -4.00
N PRO A 46 14.62 34.52 -3.77
CA PRO A 46 14.56 35.28 -2.54
C PRO A 46 14.22 34.37 -1.34
N ALA A 47 14.70 34.77 -0.17
CA ALA A 47 14.57 34.06 1.10
C ALA A 47 13.09 33.79 1.44
N GLY A 48 12.62 32.60 1.11
CA GLY A 48 11.41 32.00 1.65
C GLY A 48 11.79 31.16 2.87
N THR A 49 11.16 31.44 3.99
CA THR A 49 11.34 30.78 5.29
C THR A 49 11.25 29.25 5.12
N LEU A 50 12.40 28.58 5.28
CA LEU A 50 12.50 27.12 5.31
C LEU A 50 11.73 26.59 6.52
N ARG A 51 10.47 26.20 6.31
CA ARG A 51 9.86 25.18 7.18
C ARG A 51 10.64 23.89 6.89
N HIS A 52 11.40 23.44 7.88
CA HIS A 52 11.96 22.09 7.88
C HIS A 52 10.80 21.10 7.70
N ALA A 53 10.70 20.48 6.53
CA ALA A 53 9.95 19.26 6.38
C ALA A 53 10.82 18.14 6.97
N PRO A 54 10.32 17.33 7.92
CA PRO A 54 11.07 16.18 8.39
C PRO A 54 11.29 15.21 7.22
N ALA A 55 12.35 14.42 7.32
CA ALA A 55 12.68 13.35 6.39
C ALA A 55 11.46 12.42 6.21
N ALA A 56 11.45 11.66 5.12
CA ALA A 56 10.45 10.63 4.88
C ALA A 56 10.56 9.53 5.96
N ASP A 57 9.97 9.77 7.12
CA ASP A 57 9.88 8.81 8.20
C ASP A 57 9.05 7.63 7.71
N SER A 58 9.59 6.43 7.91
CA SER A 58 8.99 5.17 7.52
C SER A 58 7.52 5.11 7.95
N CYS A 59 6.61 4.91 6.99
CA CYS A 59 5.23 4.62 7.35
C CYS A 59 5.20 3.24 8.01
N GLY A 60 5.05 3.20 9.32
CA GLY A 60 4.68 2.01 10.09
C GLY A 60 5.84 1.11 10.50
N PRO A 61 5.57 0.14 11.40
CA PRO A 61 6.54 -0.85 11.82
C PRO A 61 6.91 -1.76 10.65
N LYS A 62 8.16 -2.24 10.60
CA LYS A 62 8.49 -3.30 9.65
C LYS A 62 7.92 -4.60 10.22
N TRP A 63 7.23 -5.41 9.41
CA TRP A 63 6.82 -6.77 9.84
C TRP A 63 8.00 -7.65 10.26
N SER A 64 9.23 -7.17 10.02
CA SER A 64 10.47 -7.77 10.49
C SER A 64 10.66 -7.77 11.99
N ASP A 65 10.06 -6.81 12.68
CA ASP A 65 10.31 -6.56 14.09
C ASP A 65 9.70 -7.69 14.93
N PRO A 66 10.43 -8.23 15.93
CA PRO A 66 9.84 -9.16 16.89
C PRO A 66 8.63 -8.49 17.55
N PRO A 67 7.60 -9.26 17.98
CA PRO A 67 6.53 -8.66 18.78
C PRO A 67 7.18 -7.95 19.97
N PHE A 68 7.08 -6.61 19.99
CA PHE A 68 7.67 -5.79 21.05
C PHE A 68 7.09 -6.22 22.40
N GLY A 69 7.95 -6.74 23.27
CA GLY A 69 7.63 -7.01 24.68
C GLY A 69 6.91 -8.34 24.92
N ALA A 70 7.69 -9.38 25.24
CA ALA A 70 7.22 -10.36 26.20
C ALA A 70 7.06 -9.63 27.56
N ILE A 71 5.88 -9.09 27.82
CA ILE A 71 5.44 -8.89 29.20
C ILE A 71 4.88 -10.24 29.65
N ASP A 72 5.42 -10.72 30.77
CA ASP A 72 5.11 -12.00 31.36
C ASP A 72 3.62 -12.34 31.28
N ALA A 73 3.33 -13.53 30.76
CA ALA A 73 2.00 -14.10 30.76
C ALA A 73 1.47 -14.14 32.20
N LEU A 74 0.63 -13.18 32.56
CA LEU A 74 -0.22 -13.31 33.75
C LEU A 74 -1.24 -14.42 33.45
N PRO A 75 -1.45 -15.36 34.38
CA PRO A 75 -2.28 -16.53 34.11
C PRO A 75 -3.72 -16.08 33.87
N LEU A 76 -4.26 -16.42 32.70
CA LEU A 76 -5.68 -16.29 32.41
C LEU A 76 -6.46 -17.10 33.45
N GLY A 77 -7.15 -16.39 34.34
CA GLY A 77 -8.26 -16.95 35.09
C GLY A 77 -9.32 -17.41 34.09
N SER A 78 -9.68 -18.69 34.19
CA SER A 78 -10.72 -19.34 33.43
C SER A 78 -12.07 -18.68 33.68
N THR A 79 -12.54 -17.87 32.74
CA THR A 79 -13.98 -17.69 32.53
C THR A 79 -14.30 -18.20 31.14
N GLU A 80 -14.87 -19.40 31.11
CA GLU A 80 -15.50 -19.99 29.94
C GLU A 80 -16.65 -19.09 29.48
N THR A 81 -16.36 -18.23 28.52
CA THR A 81 -17.38 -17.81 27.56
C THR A 81 -17.02 -18.49 26.25
N SER A 82 -17.83 -19.49 25.92
CA SER A 82 -17.89 -20.17 24.63
C SER A 82 -18.03 -19.14 23.51
N ALA A 83 -16.92 -18.55 23.07
CA ALA A 83 -16.81 -17.94 21.78
C ALA A 83 -16.84 -19.09 20.77
N ALA A 84 -18.04 -19.41 20.28
CA ALA A 84 -18.18 -20.20 19.09
C ALA A 84 -17.30 -19.54 18.03
N ALA A 85 -16.21 -20.22 17.66
CA ALA A 85 -15.43 -19.86 16.49
C ALA A 85 -16.40 -19.96 15.31
N VAL A 86 -17.01 -18.83 14.96
CA VAL A 86 -17.69 -18.68 13.69
C VAL A 86 -16.56 -18.78 12.69
N ALA A 87 -16.34 -19.99 12.19
CA ALA A 87 -15.46 -20.23 11.07
C ALA A 87 -15.95 -19.30 9.98
N PHE A 88 -15.16 -18.26 9.70
CA PHE A 88 -15.32 -17.44 8.52
C PHE A 88 -15.30 -18.41 7.35
N ARG A 89 -16.50 -18.74 6.85
CA ARG A 89 -16.63 -19.28 5.52
C ARG A 89 -16.52 -18.04 4.65
N PRO A 90 -15.39 -17.82 3.94
CA PRO A 90 -15.46 -16.90 2.83
C PRO A 90 -16.67 -17.36 2.05
N ASP A 91 -17.64 -16.47 1.87
CA ASP A 91 -18.73 -16.75 0.98
C ASP A 91 -18.09 -17.33 -0.28
N GLU A 92 -18.53 -18.52 -0.69
CA GLU A 92 -18.08 -19.26 -1.87
C GLU A 92 -18.46 -18.51 -3.15
N HIS A 93 -18.50 -17.17 -3.08
CA HIS A 93 -18.53 -16.24 -4.17
C HIS A 93 -17.28 -16.46 -5.00
N GLN A 94 -17.40 -17.41 -5.91
CA GLN A 94 -16.70 -17.36 -7.17
C GLN A 94 -16.80 -15.91 -7.67
N PRO A 95 -15.68 -15.31 -8.09
CA PRO A 95 -15.71 -13.95 -8.61
C PRO A 95 -16.82 -13.87 -9.67
N ALA A 96 -17.68 -12.86 -9.57
CA ALA A 96 -18.78 -12.64 -10.53
C ALA A 96 -18.27 -12.25 -11.94
N TRP A 97 -16.98 -12.46 -12.21
CA TRP A 97 -16.26 -12.08 -13.39
C TRP A 97 -15.24 -13.16 -13.73
N VAL A 98 -15.02 -13.36 -15.03
CA VAL A 98 -13.94 -14.19 -15.57
C VAL A 98 -12.96 -13.33 -16.36
N ARG A 99 -11.74 -13.83 -16.53
CA ARG A 99 -10.72 -13.19 -17.36
C ARG A 99 -11.27 -12.99 -18.78
N GLY A 100 -11.14 -11.78 -19.31
CA GLY A 100 -11.67 -11.39 -20.61
C GLY A 100 -13.04 -10.73 -20.55
N ASP A 101 -13.75 -10.76 -19.42
CA ASP A 101 -15.01 -10.02 -19.28
C ASP A 101 -14.77 -8.53 -19.48
N PRO A 102 -15.62 -7.83 -20.25
CA PRO A 102 -15.45 -6.43 -20.53
C PRO A 102 -15.40 -5.60 -19.24
N VAL A 103 -14.66 -4.50 -19.29
CA VAL A 103 -14.48 -3.57 -18.17
C VAL A 103 -14.93 -2.21 -18.64
N GLU A 104 -16.05 -1.74 -18.10
CA GLU A 104 -16.47 -0.36 -18.28
C GLU A 104 -15.83 0.50 -17.19
N THR A 105 -15.21 1.61 -17.59
CA THR A 105 -14.58 2.54 -16.66
C THR A 105 -14.54 3.95 -17.24
N ASN A 106 -14.75 4.94 -16.38
CA ASN A 106 -14.72 6.35 -16.76
C ASN A 106 -13.41 7.04 -16.33
N ARG A 107 -12.72 6.50 -15.32
CA ARG A 107 -11.45 7.03 -14.84
C ARG A 107 -10.49 5.92 -14.48
N VAL A 108 -9.22 6.20 -14.76
CA VAL A 108 -8.09 5.40 -14.31
C VAL A 108 -7.27 6.27 -13.37
N PHE A 109 -6.78 5.68 -12.29
CA PHE A 109 -5.84 6.30 -11.35
C PHE A 109 -4.55 5.49 -11.35
N SER A 110 -3.40 6.16 -11.43
CA SER A 110 -2.10 5.51 -11.21
C SER A 110 -1.31 6.23 -10.12
N TYR A 111 -0.61 5.48 -9.28
CA TYR A 111 0.20 6.05 -8.21
C TYR A 111 1.34 5.14 -7.76
N ILE A 112 2.36 5.72 -7.12
CA ILE A 112 3.45 4.95 -6.51
C ILE A 112 3.04 4.38 -5.15
N VAL A 113 3.11 3.06 -5.02
CA VAL A 113 3.02 2.30 -3.77
C VAL A 113 4.38 2.37 -3.09
N VAL A 114 4.50 3.29 -2.12
CA VAL A 114 5.78 3.53 -1.41
C VAL A 114 6.07 2.41 -0.42
N HIS A 115 5.03 1.94 0.27
CA HIS A 115 5.13 0.90 1.28
C HIS A 115 4.14 -0.21 0.95
N ASP A 116 4.67 -1.25 0.29
CA ASP A 116 3.90 -2.44 -0.03
C ASP A 116 3.95 -3.44 1.14
N SER A 117 3.27 -3.09 2.22
CA SER A 117 3.18 -3.88 3.46
C SER A 117 1.98 -4.82 3.48
N GLY A 118 1.10 -4.79 2.48
CA GLY A 118 -0.20 -5.46 2.53
C GLY A 118 -1.22 -4.78 3.46
N PHE A 119 -0.88 -3.62 4.04
CA PHE A 119 -1.80 -2.80 4.83
C PHE A 119 -2.78 -2.05 3.94
N SER A 120 -2.38 -1.07 3.15
CA SER A 120 -3.29 -0.34 2.27
C SER A 120 -2.56 0.05 0.98
N PRO A 121 -2.77 -0.65 -0.14
CA PRO A 121 -3.85 -1.62 -0.39
C PRO A 121 -3.73 -2.92 0.44
N ASN A 122 -4.86 -3.45 0.93
CA ASN A 122 -4.97 -4.77 1.56
C ASN A 122 -5.60 -5.77 0.56
N PRO A 123 -4.84 -6.72 0.00
CA PRO A 123 -5.33 -7.61 -1.07
C PRO A 123 -5.92 -8.94 -0.57
N PHE A 124 -6.13 -9.09 0.73
CA PHE A 124 -6.43 -10.38 1.37
C PHE A 124 -7.93 -10.64 1.51
N HIS A 125 -8.34 -11.84 1.89
CA HIS A 125 -9.72 -12.22 2.17
C HIS A 125 -10.67 -11.96 0.97
N GLY A 126 -10.20 -12.28 -0.24
CA GLY A 126 -11.00 -12.21 -1.47
C GLY A 126 -11.33 -10.82 -2.01
N LEU A 127 -10.87 -9.74 -1.36
CA LEU A 127 -11.07 -8.36 -1.86
C LEU A 127 -9.78 -7.57 -1.76
N LEU A 128 -9.66 -6.53 -2.57
CA LEU A 128 -8.65 -5.50 -2.42
C LEU A 128 -9.27 -4.24 -1.86
N THR A 129 -8.84 -3.83 -0.67
CA THR A 129 -9.32 -2.59 -0.02
C THR A 129 -8.24 -1.53 0.00
N LEU A 130 -8.68 -0.27 -0.11
CA LEU A 130 -7.86 0.91 0.12
C LEU A 130 -8.58 1.77 1.16
N ALA A 131 -8.34 1.51 2.45
CA ALA A 131 -8.99 2.20 3.55
C ALA A 131 -8.20 3.42 4.08
N CYS A 132 -6.87 3.37 4.09
CA CYS A 132 -6.06 4.36 4.81
C CYS A 132 -5.16 5.18 3.86
N CYS A 133 -4.54 4.54 2.88
CA CYS A 133 -3.61 5.22 1.97
C CYS A 133 -4.32 6.04 0.88
N LYS A 134 -3.60 7.02 0.32
CA LYS A 134 -4.02 7.85 -0.83
C LYS A 134 -5.38 8.55 -0.64
N PRO A 135 -5.54 9.40 0.40
CA PRO A 135 -6.82 10.05 0.71
C PRO A 135 -7.40 10.87 -0.45
N LEU A 136 -6.56 11.49 -1.29
CA LEU A 136 -7.01 12.24 -2.47
C LEU A 136 -7.71 11.36 -3.53
N ILE A 137 -7.20 10.16 -3.76
CA ILE A 137 -7.84 9.18 -4.66
C ILE A 137 -9.12 8.68 -4.00
N ARG A 138 -9.04 8.29 -2.71
CA ARG A 138 -10.18 7.80 -1.95
C ARG A 138 -11.35 8.78 -1.91
N ARG A 139 -11.11 10.10 -1.93
CA ARG A 139 -12.16 11.15 -2.02
C ARG A 139 -12.78 11.36 -3.40
N THR A 140 -12.16 10.89 -4.48
CA THR A 140 -12.62 11.17 -5.85
C THR A 140 -12.96 9.96 -6.70
N ALA A 141 -12.40 8.79 -6.43
CA ALA A 141 -12.72 7.56 -7.17
C ALA A 141 -14.17 7.13 -6.95
N GLY A 142 -14.82 6.67 -8.01
CA GLY A 142 -16.17 6.12 -8.01
C GLY A 142 -16.19 4.61 -8.30
N VAL A 143 -17.37 4.02 -8.20
CA VAL A 143 -17.60 2.63 -8.66
C VAL A 143 -17.31 2.53 -10.15
N GLY A 144 -16.60 1.49 -10.56
CA GLY A 144 -16.16 1.24 -11.93
C GLY A 144 -14.79 1.82 -12.29
N ASP A 145 -14.25 2.75 -11.48
CA ASP A 145 -12.92 3.32 -11.73
C ASP A 145 -11.82 2.27 -11.53
N ILE A 146 -10.75 2.38 -12.31
CA ILE A 146 -9.57 1.49 -12.19
C ILE A 146 -8.46 2.19 -11.41
N LEU A 147 -7.87 1.50 -10.45
CA LEU A 147 -6.65 1.96 -9.76
C LEU A 147 -5.49 1.01 -10.11
N VAL A 148 -4.35 1.59 -10.47
CA VAL A 148 -3.10 0.89 -10.75
C VAL A 148 -2.02 1.38 -9.80
N GLY A 149 -1.55 0.48 -8.94
CA GLY A 149 -0.42 0.74 -8.06
C GLY A 149 0.89 0.33 -8.72
N LEU A 150 1.85 1.24 -8.75
CA LEU A 150 3.15 1.04 -9.36
C LEU A 150 4.25 1.04 -8.29
N SER A 151 5.34 0.29 -8.53
CA SER A 151 6.52 0.32 -7.68
C SER A 151 7.22 1.69 -7.76
N SER A 152 8.22 1.92 -6.93
CA SER A 152 9.09 3.09 -7.08
C SER A 152 9.56 3.23 -8.54
N ARG A 153 9.58 4.49 -9.02
CA ARG A 153 9.93 4.88 -10.40
C ARG A 153 9.04 4.29 -11.51
N SER A 154 7.90 3.70 -11.19
CA SER A 154 6.98 3.08 -12.17
C SER A 154 7.59 1.92 -12.96
N GLU A 155 8.59 1.25 -12.39
CA GLU A 155 9.27 0.13 -13.05
C GLU A 155 8.35 -1.09 -13.17
N ARG A 156 7.52 -1.36 -12.15
CA ARG A 156 6.66 -2.54 -12.08
C ARG A 156 5.24 -2.23 -11.61
N VAL A 157 4.30 -3.08 -12.00
CA VAL A 157 2.91 -3.05 -11.51
C VAL A 157 2.78 -3.86 -10.22
N VAL A 158 2.44 -3.20 -9.12
CA VAL A 158 2.23 -3.87 -7.82
C VAL A 158 0.84 -4.49 -7.77
N TYR A 159 -0.17 -3.75 -8.22
CA TYR A 159 -1.56 -4.22 -8.27
C TYR A 159 -2.39 -3.42 -9.27
N ALA A 160 -3.50 -4.00 -9.69
CA ALA A 160 -4.57 -3.30 -10.40
C ALA A 160 -5.92 -3.76 -9.83
N VAL A 161 -6.88 -2.85 -9.73
CA VAL A 161 -8.23 -3.12 -9.20
C VAL A 161 -9.27 -2.26 -9.89
N GLN A 162 -10.46 -2.80 -10.08
CA GLN A 162 -11.65 -2.02 -10.38
C GLN A 162 -12.45 -1.82 -9.09
N VAL A 163 -12.84 -0.57 -8.81
CA VAL A 163 -13.62 -0.23 -7.63
C VAL A 163 -15.03 -0.82 -7.77
N ALA A 164 -15.36 -1.75 -6.89
CA ALA A 164 -16.68 -2.36 -6.82
C ALA A 164 -17.61 -1.57 -5.86
N LYS A 165 -17.07 -1.05 -4.75
CA LYS A 165 -17.83 -0.29 -3.75
C LYS A 165 -17.01 0.88 -3.20
N VAL A 166 -17.72 1.95 -2.85
CA VAL A 166 -17.19 3.13 -2.15
C VAL A 166 -18.03 3.31 -0.90
N ILE A 167 -17.44 3.05 0.27
CA ILE A 167 -18.17 2.99 1.55
C ILE A 167 -17.51 3.90 2.60
N GLY A 168 -18.24 4.23 3.66
CA GLY A 168 -17.71 4.98 4.81
C GLY A 168 -16.92 4.08 5.78
N PHE A 169 -16.22 4.68 6.75
CA PHE A 169 -15.49 3.91 7.76
C PHE A 169 -16.42 3.18 8.74
N GLU A 170 -17.58 3.75 9.05
CA GLU A 170 -18.61 3.12 9.90
C GLU A 170 -19.15 1.86 9.24
N GLU A 171 -19.56 1.94 7.96
CA GLU A 171 -20.01 0.77 7.19
C GLU A 171 -18.89 -0.27 7.06
N TYR A 172 -17.66 0.17 6.80
CA TYR A 172 -16.51 -0.72 6.73
C TYR A 172 -16.24 -1.43 8.07
N TRP A 173 -16.48 -0.76 9.20
CA TRP A 173 -16.35 -1.36 10.52
C TRP A 173 -17.48 -2.34 10.82
N GLU A 174 -18.74 -1.94 10.64
CA GLU A 174 -19.92 -2.68 11.09
C GLU A 174 -20.20 -3.94 10.27
N ASP A 175 -19.87 -3.94 8.98
CA ASP A 175 -20.18 -5.05 8.10
C ASP A 175 -19.30 -6.29 8.40
N PRO A 176 -19.91 -7.44 8.74
CA PRO A 176 -19.18 -8.67 9.05
C PRO A 176 -18.23 -9.16 7.95
N ARG A 177 -18.46 -8.79 6.68
CA ARG A 177 -17.60 -9.13 5.54
C ARG A 177 -16.19 -8.55 5.67
N TYR A 178 -16.04 -7.45 6.40
CA TYR A 178 -14.75 -6.77 6.60
C TYR A 178 -14.13 -7.04 7.97
N LEU A 179 -14.74 -7.90 8.79
CA LEU A 179 -14.23 -8.28 10.10
C LEU A 179 -12.80 -8.89 10.04
N PRO A 180 -12.46 -9.78 9.08
CA PRO A 180 -11.09 -10.30 8.96
C PRO A 180 -10.04 -9.24 8.63
N ARG A 181 -10.45 -8.03 8.23
CA ARG A 181 -9.56 -6.91 7.89
C ARG A 181 -9.20 -6.06 9.10
N ARG A 182 -9.67 -6.41 10.30
CA ARG A 182 -9.22 -5.77 11.55
C ARG A 182 -7.90 -6.40 11.99
N PRO A 183 -6.87 -5.62 12.31
CA PRO A 183 -5.56 -6.15 12.63
C PRO A 183 -5.55 -6.86 14.00
N VAL A 184 -4.95 -8.04 14.05
CA VAL A 184 -4.64 -8.77 15.28
C VAL A 184 -3.17 -8.56 15.60
N ARG A 185 -2.85 -7.50 16.35
CA ARG A 185 -1.47 -7.01 16.59
C ARG A 185 -0.42 -8.09 16.84
N TRP A 186 -0.76 -9.08 17.66
CA TRP A 186 0.16 -10.11 18.15
C TRP A 186 0.05 -11.44 17.42
N SER A 187 -0.67 -11.49 16.29
CA SER A 187 -0.75 -12.71 15.50
C SER A 187 0.64 -13.12 14.97
N PRO A 188 0.98 -14.42 15.00
CA PRO A 188 2.17 -14.92 14.32
C PRO A 188 2.06 -14.83 12.80
N ARG A 189 0.85 -14.67 12.24
CA ARG A 189 0.61 -14.58 10.79
C ARG A 189 0.56 -13.11 10.36
N ILE A 190 1.39 -12.72 9.38
CA ILE A 190 1.43 -11.32 8.92
C ILE A 190 0.08 -10.89 8.32
N ILE A 191 -0.62 -11.78 7.61
CA ILE A 191 -1.95 -11.49 7.03
C ILE A 191 -2.95 -10.94 8.07
N GLU A 192 -2.96 -11.50 9.28
CA GLU A 192 -3.85 -11.07 10.37
C GLU A 192 -3.40 -9.76 11.00
N ARG A 193 -2.10 -9.43 10.94
CA ARG A 193 -1.57 -8.13 11.41
C ARG A 193 -1.79 -7.00 10.40
N ALA A 194 -1.90 -7.33 9.12
CA ALA A 194 -1.93 -6.39 8.01
C ALA A 194 -3.31 -5.77 7.73
N GLY A 195 -4.33 -6.04 8.55
CA GLY A 195 -5.68 -5.49 8.37
C GLY A 195 -5.72 -3.95 8.36
N ASP A 196 -6.45 -3.36 7.40
CA ASP A 196 -6.64 -1.92 7.26
C ASP A 196 -7.97 -1.37 7.79
N ASN A 197 -8.80 -2.22 8.40
CA ASN A 197 -9.99 -1.83 9.14
C ASN A 197 -9.63 -1.48 10.60
N ILE A 198 -9.03 -0.30 10.77
CA ILE A 198 -8.39 0.09 12.05
C ILE A 198 -9.12 1.17 12.83
N TYR A 199 -10.26 1.67 12.33
CA TYR A 199 -10.99 2.79 12.94
C TYR A 199 -12.32 2.30 13.47
N GLU A 200 -12.40 2.08 14.77
CA GLU A 200 -13.61 1.70 15.50
C GLU A 200 -14.48 2.92 15.78
N PRO A 201 -15.75 3.00 15.35
CA PRO A 201 -16.62 4.10 15.68
C PRO A 201 -16.85 4.21 17.21
N VAL A 202 -16.58 5.37 17.79
CA VAL A 202 -16.84 5.69 19.20
C VAL A 202 -17.57 7.04 19.28
N GLY A 203 -18.90 6.98 19.40
CA GLY A 203 -19.75 8.17 19.41
C GLY A 203 -19.75 8.89 18.06
N ARG A 204 -19.06 10.03 17.97
CA ARG A 204 -18.91 10.83 16.72
C ARG A 204 -17.47 10.87 16.19
N ASP A 205 -16.57 10.12 16.80
CA ASP A 205 -15.17 9.98 16.38
C ASP A 205 -14.85 8.49 16.22
N PHE A 206 -13.59 8.16 15.94
CA PHE A 206 -13.10 6.80 15.83
C PHE A 206 -11.97 6.53 16.82
N HIS A 207 -11.96 5.36 17.45
CA HIS A 207 -10.79 4.83 18.13
C HIS A 207 -9.87 4.12 17.12
N GLN A 208 -8.58 4.45 17.12
CA GLN A 208 -7.60 3.80 16.23
C GLN A 208 -7.04 2.53 16.90
N LEU A 209 -7.23 1.38 16.27
CA LEU A 209 -6.67 0.12 16.71
C LEU A 209 -5.13 0.08 16.56
N PRO A 210 -4.43 -0.65 17.47
CA PRO A 210 -3.01 -0.94 17.31
C PRO A 210 -2.72 -1.65 15.98
N SER A 211 -1.96 -0.99 15.10
CA SER A 211 -1.86 -1.38 13.68
C SER A 211 -0.59 -0.83 13.01
N PHE A 212 -0.50 -0.95 11.68
CA PHE A 212 0.59 -0.37 10.88
C PHE A 212 0.62 1.17 10.92
N HIS A 213 -0.53 1.80 11.18
CA HIS A 213 -0.67 3.26 11.29
C HIS A 213 -0.79 3.76 12.74
N SER A 214 -0.67 2.88 13.75
CA SER A 214 -0.54 3.30 15.15
C SER A 214 0.92 3.60 15.50
N ARG A 215 1.17 4.13 16.70
CA ARG A 215 2.52 4.22 17.26
C ARG A 215 3.12 2.83 17.54
N PRO A 216 4.45 2.72 17.71
CA PRO A 216 5.11 1.43 18.01
C PRO A 216 4.64 0.76 19.30
N ASP A 217 4.18 1.53 20.29
CA ASP A 217 3.57 1.01 21.53
C ASP A 217 2.10 0.58 21.37
N GLY A 218 1.50 0.86 20.20
CA GLY A 218 0.10 0.55 19.89
C GLY A 218 -0.86 1.69 20.20
N SER A 219 -0.40 2.79 20.79
CA SER A 219 -1.24 3.98 21.02
C SER A 219 -1.58 4.70 19.71
N GLU A 220 -2.66 5.50 19.73
CA GLU A 220 -3.11 6.23 18.54
C GLU A 220 -2.04 7.20 18.03
N ASP A 221 -1.94 7.29 16.71
CA ASP A 221 -1.21 8.34 16.01
C ASP A 221 -2.21 9.36 15.46
N ALA A 222 -2.38 10.48 16.17
CA ALA A 222 -3.35 11.52 15.82
C ALA A 222 -3.10 12.13 14.42
N GLU A 223 -1.84 12.20 13.96
CA GLU A 223 -1.55 12.74 12.63
C GLU A 223 -1.99 11.75 11.54
N ARG A 224 -1.63 10.47 11.69
CA ARG A 224 -2.04 9.41 10.75
C ARG A 224 -3.55 9.23 10.76
N LYS A 225 -4.18 9.21 11.93
CA LYS A 225 -5.65 9.20 12.09
C LYS A 225 -6.31 10.31 11.29
N ARG A 226 -5.83 11.55 11.42
CA ARG A 226 -6.36 12.70 10.66
C ARG A 226 -6.17 12.52 9.15
N VAL A 227 -5.04 12.00 8.69
CA VAL A 227 -4.76 11.76 7.26
C VAL A 227 -5.63 10.66 6.69
N ASP A 228 -5.77 9.54 7.41
CA ASP A 228 -6.55 8.38 7.00
C ASP A 228 -8.04 8.70 6.96
N LEU A 229 -8.59 9.26 8.04
CA LEU A 229 -10.00 9.63 8.10
C LEU A 229 -10.33 10.79 7.15
N GLY A 230 -9.37 11.68 6.88
CA GLY A 230 -9.54 12.75 5.88
C GLY A 230 -9.71 12.26 4.44
N GLY A 231 -9.48 10.97 4.16
CA GLY A 231 -9.85 10.36 2.88
C GLY A 231 -11.35 10.05 2.76
N GLU A 232 -12.09 10.11 3.87
CA GLU A 232 -13.56 9.97 4.05
C GLU A 232 -14.15 8.62 3.65
N ARG A 233 -13.53 7.90 2.72
CA ARG A 233 -14.10 6.74 2.05
C ARG A 233 -13.08 5.60 2.01
N VAL A 234 -13.60 4.38 2.02
CA VAL A 234 -12.88 3.13 1.77
C VAL A 234 -13.27 2.66 0.38
N LEU A 235 -12.26 2.37 -0.46
CA LEU A 235 -12.49 1.77 -1.77
C LEU A 235 -12.36 0.25 -1.64
N VAL A 236 -13.34 -0.48 -2.15
CA VAL A 236 -13.36 -1.95 -2.12
C VAL A 236 -13.44 -2.45 -3.55
N GLY A 237 -12.55 -3.38 -3.92
CA GLY A 237 -12.55 -4.03 -5.21
C GLY A 237 -12.65 -5.54 -5.12
N GLU A 238 -13.53 -6.11 -5.95
CA GLU A 238 -13.76 -7.55 -6.10
C GLU A 238 -13.05 -8.12 -7.34
N ARG A 239 -12.85 -7.28 -8.36
CA ARG A 239 -12.01 -7.58 -9.52
C ARG A 239 -10.66 -6.91 -9.34
N PHE A 240 -9.64 -7.72 -9.06
CA PHE A 240 -8.29 -7.22 -8.86
C PHE A 240 -7.24 -8.27 -9.17
N THR A 241 -6.04 -7.78 -9.43
CA THR A 241 -4.80 -8.57 -9.48
C THR A 241 -3.79 -7.90 -8.58
N TYR A 242 -3.20 -8.67 -7.67
CA TYR A 242 -2.15 -8.19 -6.79
C TYR A 242 -0.90 -9.05 -6.98
N TRP A 243 0.19 -8.44 -7.46
CA TRP A 243 1.46 -9.13 -7.69
C TRP A 243 2.48 -8.91 -6.57
N GLY A 244 2.35 -7.81 -5.82
CA GLY A 244 3.32 -7.42 -4.81
C GLY A 244 4.73 -7.32 -5.39
N LYS A 245 5.71 -7.98 -4.76
CA LYS A 245 7.11 -7.97 -5.24
C LYS A 245 7.38 -8.66 -6.59
N ARG A 246 6.43 -9.46 -7.07
CA ARG A 246 6.54 -10.18 -8.36
C ARG A 246 5.79 -9.49 -9.49
N GLY A 247 5.54 -8.19 -9.34
CA GLY A 247 4.92 -7.36 -10.37
C GLY A 247 5.65 -7.44 -11.71
N PRO A 248 4.92 -7.57 -12.84
CA PRO A 248 5.53 -7.43 -14.15
C PRO A 248 5.98 -5.98 -14.36
N ASP A 249 6.86 -5.76 -15.32
CA ASP A 249 7.17 -4.41 -15.79
C ASP A 249 5.89 -3.72 -16.31
N LEU A 250 5.85 -2.40 -16.24
CA LEU A 250 4.75 -1.64 -16.82
C LEU A 250 4.77 -1.84 -18.35
N PRO A 251 3.71 -2.40 -18.96
CA PRO A 251 3.67 -2.60 -20.41
C PRO A 251 3.84 -1.29 -21.18
N GLU A 252 4.45 -1.35 -22.36
CA GLU A 252 4.75 -0.18 -23.20
C GLU A 252 3.47 0.62 -23.50
N GLU A 253 2.38 -0.08 -23.80
CA GLU A 253 1.07 0.53 -24.07
C GLU A 253 0.47 1.25 -22.86
N LEU A 254 1.00 1.03 -21.65
CA LEU A 254 0.58 1.66 -20.40
C LEU A 254 1.60 2.63 -19.81
N GLU A 255 2.69 2.97 -20.52
CA GLU A 255 3.69 3.93 -20.04
C GLU A 255 3.09 5.28 -19.64
N PHE A 256 1.96 5.67 -20.24
CA PHE A 256 1.23 6.88 -19.85
C PHE A 256 0.75 6.86 -18.39
N LEU A 257 0.64 5.68 -17.75
CA LEU A 257 0.33 5.54 -16.33
C LEU A 257 1.53 5.87 -15.42
N ALA A 258 2.75 5.90 -15.95
CA ALA A 258 3.94 6.18 -15.16
C ALA A 258 3.84 7.53 -14.44
N VAL A 259 4.28 7.53 -13.18
CA VAL A 259 4.17 8.69 -12.28
C VAL A 259 5.39 8.77 -11.38
N GLY A 260 5.98 9.97 -11.27
CA GLY A 260 7.13 10.18 -10.38
C GLY A 260 6.74 10.39 -8.92
N ARG A 261 5.75 11.25 -8.65
CA ARG A 261 5.22 11.54 -7.31
C ARG A 261 3.71 11.74 -7.36
N GLY A 262 3.04 11.45 -6.25
CA GLY A 262 1.59 11.65 -6.11
C GLY A 262 0.78 10.57 -6.82
N HIS A 263 -0.16 11.01 -7.66
CA HIS A 263 -0.99 10.16 -8.51
C HIS A 263 -1.33 10.89 -9.81
N ARG A 264 -1.75 10.15 -10.83
CA ARG A 264 -2.33 10.66 -12.09
C ARG A 264 -3.74 10.11 -12.25
N SER A 265 -4.63 10.92 -12.80
CA SER A 265 -6.05 10.54 -13.01
C SER A 265 -6.70 11.24 -14.20
N HIS A 266 -5.90 11.94 -15.00
CA HIS A 266 -6.34 12.69 -16.17
C HIS A 266 -5.71 12.01 -17.39
N PHE A 267 -6.52 11.21 -18.08
CA PHE A 267 -6.14 10.40 -19.22
C PHE A 267 -7.14 10.64 -20.35
N THR A 268 -6.71 10.46 -21.59
CA THR A 268 -7.60 10.57 -22.76
C THR A 268 -8.56 9.38 -22.80
N PRO A 269 -9.70 9.47 -23.52
CA PRO A 269 -10.60 8.33 -23.70
C PRO A 269 -9.90 7.08 -24.27
N ASP A 270 -8.95 7.27 -25.20
CA ASP A 270 -8.18 6.16 -25.77
C ASP A 270 -7.27 5.51 -24.72
N GLN A 271 -6.59 6.30 -23.89
CA GLN A 271 -5.75 5.79 -22.79
C GLN A 271 -6.58 5.01 -21.77
N ILE A 272 -7.77 5.53 -21.42
CA ILE A 272 -8.71 4.85 -20.53
C ILE A 272 -9.14 3.50 -21.13
N SER A 273 -9.48 3.48 -22.42
CA SER A 273 -9.87 2.27 -23.14
C SER A 273 -8.73 1.25 -23.20
N THR A 274 -7.48 1.69 -23.46
CA THR A 274 -6.29 0.82 -23.43
C THR A 274 -6.09 0.20 -22.05
N ALA A 275 -6.18 0.99 -20.98
CA ALA A 275 -6.06 0.48 -19.61
C ALA A 275 -7.19 -0.49 -19.25
N ALA A 276 -8.42 -0.22 -19.65
CA ALA A 276 -9.57 -1.09 -19.43
C ALA A 276 -9.41 -2.44 -20.16
N ASN A 277 -8.97 -2.41 -21.42
CA ASN A 277 -8.70 -3.61 -22.20
C ASN A 277 -7.57 -4.44 -21.60
N TRP A 278 -6.48 -3.82 -21.18
CA TRP A 278 -5.41 -4.51 -20.46
C TRP A 278 -5.93 -5.14 -19.17
N PHE A 279 -6.65 -4.36 -18.35
CA PHE A 279 -7.20 -4.82 -17.07
C PHE A 279 -8.18 -5.99 -17.24
N SER A 280 -8.98 -5.97 -18.31
CA SER A 280 -9.95 -7.04 -18.59
C SER A 280 -9.30 -8.41 -18.72
N ASN A 281 -8.06 -8.44 -19.21
CA ASN A 281 -7.29 -9.64 -19.49
C ASN A 281 -6.40 -10.09 -18.33
N LEU A 282 -6.53 -9.50 -17.14
CA LEU A 282 -5.73 -9.89 -15.99
C LEU A 282 -6.31 -11.09 -15.23
N PRO A 283 -5.45 -11.94 -14.63
CA PRO A 283 -5.88 -12.98 -13.68
C PRO A 283 -6.38 -12.38 -12.37
N GLY A 284 -7.25 -13.08 -11.65
CA GLY A 284 -7.76 -12.62 -10.34
C GLY A 284 -6.91 -13.00 -9.15
N GLY A 285 -6.95 -12.16 -8.12
CA GLY A 285 -6.49 -12.48 -6.77
C GLY A 285 -5.04 -12.10 -6.46
N VAL A 286 -4.49 -12.77 -5.44
CA VAL A 286 -3.15 -12.52 -4.89
C VAL A 286 -2.13 -13.47 -5.52
N LEU A 287 -1.33 -12.94 -6.44
CA LEU A 287 -0.30 -13.69 -7.17
C LEU A 287 1.07 -13.61 -6.52
N GLY A 288 1.25 -12.76 -5.50
CA GLY A 288 2.52 -12.60 -4.82
C GLY A 288 2.42 -11.93 -3.46
N ALA A 289 3.48 -12.13 -2.66
CA ALA A 289 3.60 -11.51 -1.36
C ALA A 289 3.87 -10.01 -1.50
N PRO A 290 3.37 -9.18 -0.56
CA PRO A 290 3.78 -7.78 -0.48
C PRO A 290 5.30 -7.64 -0.35
N ALA A 291 5.85 -6.57 -0.93
CA ALA A 291 7.30 -6.41 -1.03
C ALA A 291 8.01 -6.26 0.31
N GLN A 292 7.32 -5.78 1.34
CA GLN A 292 7.91 -5.61 2.68
C GLN A 292 7.71 -6.83 3.60
N TRP A 293 7.17 -7.95 3.08
CA TRP A 293 7.04 -9.18 3.85
C TRP A 293 8.34 -9.99 3.82
N LYS A 294 8.65 -10.66 4.94
CA LYS A 294 9.82 -11.54 5.04
C LYS A 294 9.78 -12.62 3.95
N VAL A 295 10.95 -12.98 3.42
CA VAL A 295 11.10 -14.14 2.55
C VAL A 295 10.64 -15.38 3.31
N GLY A 296 9.77 -16.17 2.67
CA GLY A 296 9.29 -17.44 3.23
C GLY A 296 8.02 -17.38 4.07
N ASP A 297 7.47 -16.20 4.40
CA ASP A 297 6.14 -16.14 5.04
C ASP A 297 5.07 -16.65 4.05
N PRO A 298 4.33 -17.73 4.37
CA PRO A 298 3.35 -18.32 3.45
C PRO A 298 1.94 -17.73 3.64
N SER A 299 1.72 -16.87 4.63
CA SER A 299 0.37 -16.45 5.03
C SER A 299 -0.38 -15.66 3.96
N TRP A 300 0.31 -15.10 2.96
CA TRP A 300 -0.29 -14.43 1.80
C TRP A 300 -1.01 -15.40 0.83
N ARG A 301 -0.68 -16.70 0.88
CA ARG A 301 -1.28 -17.72 0.00
C ARG A 301 -2.72 -18.06 0.34
N GLN A 302 -3.19 -17.67 1.53
CA GLN A 302 -4.58 -17.86 1.97
C GLN A 302 -5.07 -19.32 1.90
N GLU A 303 -4.14 -20.29 2.06
CA GLU A 303 -4.42 -21.71 2.26
C GLU A 303 -4.93 -22.01 3.69
#